data_AF-A0A1H2R1Y7-F1
#
_entry.id   AF-A0A1H2R1Y7-F1
#
_cell.length_a   1.000
_cell.length_b   1.000
_cell.length_c   1.000
_cell.angle_alpha   90.00
_cell.angle_beta   90.00
_cell.angle_gamma   90.00
#
_symmetry.space_group_name_H-M   'P 1'
#
loop_
_entity.id
_entity.type
_entity.pdbx_description
1 polymer ?
#
loop_
_entity_poly.entity_id
_entity_poly.type
_entity_poly.pdbx_seq_one_letter_code
_entity_poly.pdbx_strand_id
1 'polypeptide(L)'
;MARLLDFYHGPYEGSPGESEHFNGPVLHIFEREQLLLSMQITAEALQKNELSVDMTTVYEWLWHRGLEFIEQENITSATVIVITDRDIEENKIVTAYRTLADRA
;
A
#
# COMPACT_ATOMS: atom_id res chain seq x y z
N MET A 1 -19.34 -15.52 -3.26
CA MET A 1 -18.64 -14.22 -3.17
C MET A 1 -17.46 -14.45 -2.24
N ALA A 2 -16.24 -14.49 -2.79
CA ALA A 2 -15.04 -14.63 -1.98
C ALA A 2 -14.91 -13.36 -1.11
N ARG A 3 -14.79 -13.52 0.21
CA ARG A 3 -14.37 -12.44 1.11
C ARG A 3 -12.95 -12.07 0.68
N LEU A 4 -12.80 -10.96 -0.03
CA LEU A 4 -11.50 -10.27 -0.11
C LEU A 4 -11.08 -9.99 1.34
N LEU A 5 -9.80 -10.13 1.63
CA LEU A 5 -9.20 -9.92 2.95
C LEU A 5 -9.71 -8.61 3.58
N ASP A 6 -10.46 -8.74 4.67
CA ASP A 6 -11.00 -7.63 5.44
C ASP A 6 -9.88 -7.07 6.33
N PHE A 7 -9.09 -6.12 5.83
CA PHE A 7 -8.02 -5.46 6.60
C PHE A 7 -8.60 -4.33 7.45
N TYR A 8 -8.56 -4.46 8.78
CA TYR A 8 -9.06 -3.44 9.70
C TYR A 8 -8.14 -3.26 10.91
N HIS A 9 -7.85 -2.00 11.25
CA HIS A 9 -7.14 -1.65 12.48
C HIS A 9 -7.53 -0.24 12.96
N GLY A 10 -8.25 -0.17 14.08
CA GLY A 10 -8.72 1.10 14.61
C GLY A 10 -9.61 1.84 13.60
N PRO A 11 -9.28 3.10 13.21
CA PRO A 11 -10.06 3.85 12.22
C PRO A 11 -9.72 3.47 10.78
N TYR A 12 -8.71 2.62 10.56
CA TYR A 12 -8.18 2.29 9.24
C TYR A 12 -8.83 1.04 8.64
N GLU A 13 -9.12 1.12 7.35
CA GLU A 13 -9.62 0.04 6.51
C GLU A 13 -8.73 -0.12 5.29
N GLY A 14 -8.32 -1.36 5.00
CA GLY A 14 -7.50 -1.71 3.84
C GLY A 14 -8.31 -2.46 2.79
N SER A 15 -8.19 -2.07 1.53
CA SER A 15 -8.89 -2.72 0.42
C SER A 15 -7.96 -2.90 -0.79
N PRO A 16 -7.89 -4.11 -1.38
CA PRO A 16 -7.20 -4.32 -2.65
C PRO A 16 -7.77 -3.43 -3.76
N GLY A 17 -6.88 -2.83 -4.54
CA GLY A 17 -7.22 -1.97 -5.67
C GLY A 17 -6.65 -2.48 -6.99
N GLU A 18 -6.86 -1.66 -8.01
CA GLU A 18 -6.27 -1.83 -9.35
C GLU A 18 -5.44 -0.59 -9.70
N SER A 19 -4.45 -0.75 -10.58
CA SER A 19 -3.75 0.38 -11.16
C SER A 19 -3.94 0.46 -12.66
N GLU A 20 -4.14 1.69 -13.14
CA GLU A 20 -4.22 1.99 -14.56
C GLU A 20 -2.85 2.03 -15.24
N HIS A 21 -1.76 2.10 -14.49
CA HIS A 21 -0.42 2.37 -15.02
C HIS A 21 0.51 1.16 -15.01
N PHE A 22 0.29 0.17 -14.14
CA PHE A 22 1.10 -1.03 -14.11
C PHE A 22 0.38 -2.26 -13.52
N ASN A 23 0.81 -3.45 -13.95
CA ASN A 23 0.24 -4.73 -13.53
C ASN A 23 0.85 -5.19 -12.19
N GLY A 24 0.53 -4.48 -11.11
CA GLY A 24 1.00 -4.78 -9.76
C GLY A 24 -0.14 -4.75 -8.72
N PRO A 25 -0.04 -5.52 -7.62
CA PRO A 25 -0.92 -5.41 -6.47
C PRO A 25 -0.98 -3.98 -5.93
N VAL A 26 -2.19 -3.49 -5.71
CA VAL A 26 -2.46 -2.20 -5.07
C VAL A 26 -3.19 -2.46 -3.77
N LEU A 27 -2.78 -1.79 -2.68
CA LEU A 27 -3.55 -1.71 -1.46
C LEU A 27 -3.89 -0.24 -1.17
N HIS A 28 -5.18 0.04 -1.02
CA HIS A 28 -5.68 1.31 -0.54
C HIS A 28 -5.96 1.22 0.95
N ILE A 29 -5.54 2.25 1.70
CA ILE A 29 -5.86 2.43 3.12
C ILE A 29 -6.69 3.69 3.27
N PHE A 30 -7.82 3.55 3.94
CA PHE A 30 -8.81 4.58 4.18
C PHE A 30 -8.92 4.88 5.68
N GLU A 31 -9.27 6.12 6.01
CA GLU A 31 -9.80 6.51 7.32
C GLU A 31 -11.17 7.15 7.10
N ARG A 32 -12.23 6.58 7.69
CA ARG A 32 -13.61 7.13 7.58
C ARG A 32 -14.02 7.45 6.13
N GLU A 33 -13.80 6.49 5.23
CA GLU A 33 -14.06 6.60 3.77
C GLU A 33 -13.12 7.56 2.99
N GLN A 34 -12.25 8.30 3.67
CA GLN A 34 -11.22 9.11 3.02
C GLN A 34 -10.00 8.27 2.69
N LEU A 35 -9.59 8.24 1.42
CA LEU A 35 -8.33 7.62 1.01
C LEU A 35 -7.15 8.37 1.64
N LEU A 36 -6.38 7.69 2.47
CA LEU A 36 -5.13 8.24 3.03
C LEU A 36 -3.91 7.79 2.25
N LEU A 37 -3.86 6.50 1.91
CA LEU A 37 -2.68 5.91 1.31
C LEU A 37 -3.06 4.92 0.21
N SER A 38 -2.44 5.05 -0.94
CA SER A 38 -2.50 4.09 -2.03
C SER A 38 -1.09 3.58 -2.29
N MET A 39 -0.82 2.34 -1.87
CA MET A 39 0.46 1.69 -2.11
C MET A 39 0.35 0.75 -3.29
N GLN A 40 1.35 0.77 -4.14
CA GLN A 40 1.40 -0.09 -5.30
C GLN A 40 2.77 -0.71 -5.47
N ILE A 41 2.82 -2.03 -5.50
CA ILE A 41 4.08 -2.77 -5.67
C ILE A 41 4.40 -3.00 -7.15
N THR A 42 5.65 -2.74 -7.54
CA THR A 42 6.08 -2.99 -8.92
C THR A 42 6.20 -4.49 -9.18
N ALA A 43 5.99 -4.90 -10.44
CA ALA A 43 6.15 -6.29 -10.85
C ALA A 43 7.60 -6.80 -10.63
N GLU A 44 8.59 -5.92 -10.78
CA GLU A 44 10.00 -6.22 -10.51
C GLU A 44 10.23 -6.55 -9.04
N ALA A 45 9.69 -5.72 -8.13
CA ALA A 45 9.81 -5.92 -6.69
C ALA A 45 9.19 -7.25 -6.24
N LEU A 46 8.05 -7.63 -6.82
CA LEU A 46 7.41 -8.93 -6.59
C LEU A 46 8.25 -10.11 -7.07
N GLN A 47 8.81 -10.02 -8.29
CA GLN A 47 9.57 -11.11 -8.90
C GLN A 47 10.89 -11.34 -8.17
N LYS A 48 11.62 -10.27 -7.85
CA LYS A 48 12.93 -10.34 -7.23
C LYS A 48 12.89 -10.91 -5.81
N ASN A 49 11.82 -10.62 -5.07
CA ASN A 49 11.67 -11.03 -3.67
C ASN A 49 10.84 -12.30 -3.49
N GLU A 50 10.48 -13.00 -4.59
CA GLU A 50 9.65 -14.21 -4.57
C GLU A 50 8.28 -14.02 -3.85
N LEU A 51 7.84 -12.78 -3.64
CA LEU A 51 6.58 -12.44 -2.99
C LEU A 51 5.36 -12.76 -3.88
N SER A 52 5.58 -13.00 -5.17
CA SER A 52 4.54 -13.29 -6.16
C SER A 52 3.82 -14.63 -5.96
N VAL A 53 4.29 -15.49 -5.05
CA VAL A 53 3.73 -16.83 -4.84
C VAL A 53 2.42 -16.80 -4.05
N ASP A 54 2.21 -15.80 -3.19
CA ASP A 54 0.98 -15.63 -2.42
C ASP A 54 0.58 -14.16 -2.29
N MET A 55 -0.50 -13.81 -2.98
CA MET A 55 -1.10 -12.47 -2.95
C MET A 55 -1.56 -12.06 -1.53
N THR A 56 -1.94 -13.01 -0.68
CA THR A 56 -2.34 -12.73 0.70
C THR A 56 -1.17 -12.16 1.48
N THR A 57 -0.02 -12.84 1.43
CA THR A 57 1.24 -12.38 2.03
C THR A 57 1.64 -10.99 1.53
N VAL A 58 1.48 -10.70 0.23
CA VAL A 58 1.76 -9.36 -0.32
C VAL A 58 0.87 -8.30 0.31
N TYR A 59 -0.44 -8.53 0.38
CA TYR A 59 -1.37 -7.56 0.92
C TYR A 59 -1.21 -7.37 2.44
N GLU A 60 -0.91 -8.43 3.19
CA GLU A 60 -0.58 -8.35 4.62
C GLU A 60 0.68 -7.51 4.85
N TRP A 61 1.72 -7.71 4.04
CA TRP A 61 2.94 -6.90 4.12
C TRP A 61 2.64 -5.42 3.82
N LEU A 62 1.94 -5.15 2.72
CA LEU A 62 1.53 -3.79 2.36
C LEU A 62 0.71 -3.15 3.48
N TRP A 63 -0.23 -3.88 4.07
CA TRP A 63 -1.06 -3.40 5.16
C TRP A 63 -0.21 -2.95 6.36
N HIS A 64 0.66 -3.81 6.86
CA HIS A 64 1.50 -3.49 8.01
C HIS A 64 2.46 -2.32 7.74
N ARG A 65 3.12 -2.32 6.58
CA ARG A 65 4.04 -1.22 6.20
C ARG A 65 3.29 0.09 6.00
N GLY A 66 2.08 0.04 5.42
CA GLY A 66 1.25 1.21 5.20
C GLY A 66 0.79 1.87 6.48
N LEU A 67 0.34 1.08 7.47
CA LEU A 67 -0.02 1.61 8.80
C LEU A 67 1.18 2.27 9.49
N GLU A 68 2.34 1.58 9.51
CA GLU A 68 3.56 2.13 10.09
C GLU A 68 3.96 3.44 9.40
N PHE A 69 3.82 3.53 8.08
CA PHE A 69 4.14 4.72 7.31
C PHE A 69 3.17 5.87 7.59
N ILE A 70 1.86 5.61 7.65
CA ILE A 70 0.84 6.62 8.01
C ILE A 70 1.17 7.25 9.36
N GLU A 71 1.52 6.43 10.35
CA GLU A 71 1.89 6.89 11.69
C GLU A 71 3.21 7.65 11.72
N GLN A 72 4.26 7.13 11.05
CA GLN A 72 5.59 7.74 11.04
C GLN A 72 5.62 9.10 10.34
N GLU A 73 4.94 9.23 9.20
CA GLU A 73 4.95 10.45 8.38
C GLU A 73 3.76 11.37 8.68
N ASN A 74 2.86 10.97 9.60
CA ASN A 74 1.64 11.71 9.94
C ASN A 74 0.79 12.03 8.70
N ILE A 75 0.51 11.00 7.90
CA ILE A 75 -0.25 11.13 6.64
C ILE A 75 -1.71 11.48 6.95
N THR A 76 -2.13 12.66 6.50
CA THR A 76 -3.49 13.20 6.70
C THR A 76 -4.24 13.46 5.40
N SER A 77 -3.58 13.24 4.26
CA SER A 77 -4.09 13.52 2.92
C SER A 77 -3.67 12.42 1.95
N ALA A 78 -4.46 12.24 0.89
CA ALA A 78 -4.30 11.16 -0.06
C ALA A 78 -2.87 11.12 -0.63
N THR A 79 -2.15 10.05 -0.31
CA THR A 79 -0.75 9.86 -0.67
C THR A 79 -0.61 8.60 -1.52
N VAL A 80 0.18 8.68 -2.58
CA VAL A 80 0.45 7.54 -3.47
C VAL A 80 1.91 7.16 -3.35
N ILE A 81 2.17 5.86 -3.19
CA ILE A 81 3.51 5.29 -3.08
C ILE A 81 3.65 4.14 -4.05
N VAL A 82 4.78 4.13 -4.76
CA VAL A 82 5.21 2.99 -5.55
C VAL A 82 6.25 2.23 -4.75
N ILE A 83 5.90 1.03 -4.30
CA ILE A 83 6.76 0.12 -3.55
C ILE A 83 7.69 -0.59 -4.53
N THR A 84 8.98 -0.47 -4.27
CA THR A 84 10.08 -1.03 -5.06
C THR A 84 10.73 -2.20 -4.34
N ASP A 85 11.68 -2.86 -5.00
CA ASP A 85 12.46 -3.95 -4.41
C ASP A 85 13.22 -3.50 -3.16
N ARG A 86 13.72 -2.27 -3.18
CA ARG A 86 14.43 -1.67 -2.05
C ARG A 86 13.57 -1.58 -0.79
N ASP A 87 12.29 -1.24 -0.92
CA ASP A 87 11.39 -1.12 0.24
C ASP A 87 11.15 -2.49 0.91
N ILE A 88 11.16 -3.55 0.11
CA ILE A 88 11.00 -4.94 0.58
C ILE A 88 12.30 -5.41 1.24
N GLU A 89 13.45 -5.17 0.60
CA GLU A 89 14.78 -5.54 1.12
C GLU A 89 15.08 -4.85 2.46
N GLU A 90 14.72 -3.57 2.60
CA GLU A 90 14.87 -2.82 3.84
C GLU A 90 13.72 -3.08 4.83
N ASN A 91 12.70 -3.85 4.43
CA ASN A 91 11.46 -4.12 5.17
C ASN A 91 10.81 -2.82 5.72
N LYS A 92 10.90 -1.74 4.95
CA LYS A 92 10.45 -0.40 5.31
C LYS A 92 10.22 0.40 4.03
N ILE A 93 9.20 1.26 4.04
CA ILE A 93 9.00 2.25 2.97
C ILE A 93 10.08 3.32 3.08
N VAL A 94 11.00 3.33 2.12
CA VAL A 94 12.11 4.30 1.99
C VAL A 94 12.06 5.06 0.67
N THR A 95 11.25 4.60 -0.28
CA THR A 95 11.02 5.27 -1.56
C THR A 95 10.29 6.60 -1.37
N ALA A 96 10.67 7.58 -2.20
CA ALA A 96 10.02 8.89 -2.20
C ALA A 96 8.53 8.76 -2.57
N TYR A 97 7.67 9.47 -1.85
CA TYR A 97 6.22 9.45 -2.03
C TYR A 97 5.70 10.76 -2.58
N ARG A 98 4.48 10.73 -3.13
CA ARG A 98 3.77 11.92 -3.59
C ARG A 98 2.44 12.04 -2.86
N THR A 99 2.28 13.10 -2.09
CA THR A 99 0.98 13.53 -1.59
C THR A 99 0.22 14.24 -2.71
N LEU A 100 -0.98 13.77 -3.01
CA LEU A 100 -1.91 14.43 -3.90
C LEU A 100 -2.53 15.57 -3.07
N ALA A 101 -1.84 16.70 -3.03
CA ALA A 101 -2.29 17.87 -2.28
C ALA A 101 -3.77 18.15 -2.56
N ASP A 102 -4.50 18.49 -1.49
CA ASP A 102 -5.87 18.99 -1.57
C ASP A 102 -5.96 19.98 -2.72
N ARG A 103 -6.98 19.84 -3.56
CA ARG A 103 -7.37 20.90 -4.49
C ARG A 103 -7.61 22.16 -3.64
N ALA A 104 -6.63 23.05 -3.58
CA ALA A 104 -6.80 24.42 -3.12
C ALA A 104 -7.72 25.17 -4.09
#